data_AF-A0A2M9P644-F1
#
_entry.id   AF-A0A2M9P644-F1
#
_cell.length_a   1.000
_cell.length_b   1.000
_cell.length_c   1.000
_cell.angle_alpha   90.00
_cell.angle_beta   90.00
_cell.angle_gamma   90.00
#
_symmetry.space_group_name_H-M   'P 1'
#
loop_
_entity.id
_entity.type
_entity.pdbx_description
1 polymer ?
#
loop_
_entity_poly.entity_id
_entity_poly.type
_entity_poly.pdbx_seq_one_letter_code
_entity_poly.pdbx_strand_id
1 'polypeptide(L)'
;DTKVVGGFDVWFPKDQRQMVLWPSVVELSLDYFESLQRHAVPLDERAVAALSHSAMALDLYAWLAHRLHRIPKPHRQFIPWPAVKEQFGADFDRLRKFREKFMTALRQVHAVYPAMKIDVTGEGLFLY
;
A
#
# COMPACT_ATOMS: atom_id res chain seq x y z
N ASP A 1 -15.54 18.26 4.96
CA ASP A 1 -15.87 17.66 3.66
C ASP A 1 -14.65 17.86 2.76
N THR A 2 -13.71 16.92 2.78
CA THR A 2 -12.39 17.09 2.12
C THR A 2 -12.45 16.46 0.73
N LYS A 3 -12.75 17.28 -0.28
CA LYS A 3 -12.77 16.82 -1.68
C LYS A 3 -11.33 16.72 -2.22
N VAL A 4 -10.84 15.49 -2.24
CA VAL A 4 -9.50 15.09 -2.75
C VAL A 4 -9.38 15.24 -4.27
N VAL A 5 -10.52 15.23 -4.97
CA VAL A 5 -10.59 15.21 -6.43
C VAL A 5 -11.33 16.47 -6.91
N GLY A 6 -10.69 17.26 -7.77
CA GLY A 6 -11.28 18.46 -8.37
C GLY A 6 -12.23 18.14 -9.52
N GLY A 7 -11.92 17.09 -10.29
CA GLY A 7 -12.75 16.53 -11.35
C GLY A 7 -12.27 15.14 -11.78
N PHE A 8 -13.20 14.22 -12.05
CA PHE A 8 -12.91 12.85 -12.49
C PHE A 8 -14.04 12.37 -13.41
N ASP A 9 -13.84 12.50 -14.73
CA ASP A 9 -14.79 12.09 -15.74
C ASP A 9 -14.52 10.64 -16.17
N VAL A 10 -15.18 9.67 -15.53
CA VAL A 10 -14.96 8.22 -15.76
C VAL A 10 -15.79 7.68 -16.92
N TRP A 11 -16.79 8.42 -17.36
CA TRP A 11 -17.85 7.89 -18.22
C TRP A 11 -18.01 8.71 -19.49
N PHE A 12 -17.17 8.46 -20.48
CA PHE A 12 -17.45 8.92 -21.85
C PHE A 12 -18.68 8.18 -22.42
N PRO A 13 -19.44 8.80 -23.34
CA PRO A 13 -20.57 8.14 -23.98
C PRO A 13 -20.14 6.84 -24.66
N LYS A 14 -20.89 5.75 -24.44
CA LYS A 14 -20.64 4.46 -25.09
C LYS A 14 -20.90 4.57 -26.59
N ASP A 15 -19.87 4.63 -27.43
CA ASP A 15 -19.99 4.36 -28.87
C ASP A 15 -19.87 2.84 -29.08
N GLN A 16 -20.85 2.23 -29.76
CA GLN A 16 -20.85 0.79 -30.05
C GLN A 16 -19.70 0.35 -30.97
N ARG A 17 -19.01 1.31 -31.61
CA ARG A 17 -17.86 1.09 -32.51
C ARG A 17 -16.51 1.30 -31.82
N GLN A 18 -16.48 1.74 -30.56
CA GLN A 18 -15.25 2.09 -29.85
C GLN A 18 -15.22 1.49 -28.45
N MET A 19 -14.12 0.83 -28.08
CA MET A 19 -13.90 0.40 -26.70
C MET A 19 -13.82 1.62 -25.77
N VAL A 20 -14.37 1.50 -24.56
CA VAL A 20 -14.39 2.59 -23.56
C VAL A 20 -12.96 3.13 -23.38
N LEU A 21 -12.75 4.40 -23.74
CA LEU A 21 -11.49 5.08 -23.51
C LEU A 21 -11.41 5.43 -22.03
N TRP A 22 -10.46 4.83 -21.33
CA TRP A 22 -10.12 5.26 -19.98
C TRP A 22 -9.52 6.67 -20.05
N PRO A 23 -9.96 7.60 -19.18
CA PRO A 23 -9.33 8.91 -19.08
C PRO A 23 -7.84 8.73 -18.78
N SER A 24 -6.98 9.33 -19.60
CA SER A 24 -5.52 9.26 -19.40
C SER A 24 -5.00 10.30 -18.41
N VAL A 25 -5.88 11.15 -17.88
CA VAL A 25 -5.55 12.29 -17.01
C VAL A 25 -6.51 12.34 -15.83
N VAL A 26 -5.97 12.58 -14.64
CA VAL A 26 -6.74 12.78 -13.39
C VAL A 26 -6.36 14.16 -12.84
N GLU A 27 -7.35 15.00 -12.55
CA GLU A 27 -7.14 16.34 -11.99
C GLU A 27 -7.38 16.36 -10.47
N LEU A 28 -6.28 16.59 -9.73
CA LEU A 28 -6.31 16.73 -8.28
C LEU A 28 -6.73 18.15 -7.89
N SER A 29 -7.46 18.31 -6.78
CA SER A 29 -7.74 19.65 -6.25
C SER A 29 -6.43 20.32 -5.80
N LEU A 30 -6.35 21.65 -5.94
CA LEU A 30 -5.14 22.41 -5.59
C LEU A 30 -4.72 22.17 -4.14
N ASP A 31 -5.68 22.21 -3.20
CA ASP A 31 -5.42 21.94 -1.78
C ASP A 31 -4.86 20.53 -1.53
N TYR A 32 -5.33 19.53 -2.27
CA TYR A 32 -4.83 18.16 -2.15
C TYR A 32 -3.44 18.01 -2.78
N PHE A 33 -3.22 18.62 -3.95
CA PHE A 33 -1.91 18.65 -4.59
C PHE A 33 -0.85 19.31 -3.70
N GLU A 34 -1.14 20.46 -3.11
CA GLU A 34 -0.23 21.13 -2.19
C GLU A 34 0.02 20.32 -0.91
N SER A 35 -1.01 19.65 -0.38
CA SER A 35 -0.88 18.75 0.76
C SER A 35 0.03 17.55 0.44
N LEU A 36 -0.13 16.93 -0.73
CA LEU A 36 0.73 15.85 -1.21
C LEU A 36 2.18 16.31 -1.37
N GLN A 37 2.42 17.51 -1.91
CA GLN A 37 3.76 18.05 -2.02
C GLN A 37 4.41 18.26 -0.64
N ARG A 38 3.65 18.75 0.35
CA ARG A 38 4.15 19.00 1.70
C ARG A 38 4.39 17.72 2.51
N HIS A 39 3.68 16.63 2.21
CA HIS A 39 3.69 15.38 2.99
C HIS A 39 4.03 14.15 2.14
N ALA A 40 4.82 14.36 1.07
CA ALA A 40 5.22 13.28 0.18
C ALA A 40 5.91 12.16 0.96
N VAL A 41 5.39 10.94 0.85
CA VAL A 41 6.08 9.75 1.32
C VAL A 41 7.12 9.41 0.26
N PRO A 42 8.43 9.41 0.57
CA PRO A 42 9.46 9.04 -0.39
C PRO A 42 9.38 7.53 -0.65
N LEU A 43 8.55 7.15 -1.62
CA LEU A 43 8.44 5.80 -2.13
C LEU A 43 9.34 5.69 -3.35
N ASP A 44 10.10 4.59 -3.44
CA ASP A 44 10.91 4.30 -4.62
C ASP A 44 9.98 3.88 -5.76
N GLU A 45 9.92 4.67 -6.82
CA GLU A 45 9.09 4.41 -8.01
C GLU A 45 9.38 3.02 -8.61
N ARG A 46 10.62 2.55 -8.53
CA ARG A 46 11.01 1.21 -9.03
C ARG A 46 10.37 0.11 -8.19
N ALA A 47 10.31 0.31 -6.87
CA ALA A 47 9.66 -0.62 -5.96
C ALA A 47 8.14 -0.64 -6.20
N VAL A 48 7.52 0.54 -6.39
CA VAL A 48 6.09 0.64 -6.71
C VAL A 48 5.77 -0.04 -8.04
N ALA A 49 6.56 0.23 -9.09
CA ALA A 49 6.37 -0.39 -10.39
C ALA A 49 6.51 -1.92 -10.32
N ALA A 50 7.52 -2.41 -9.59
CA ALA A 50 7.77 -3.85 -9.41
C ALA A 50 6.72 -4.56 -8.56
N LEU A 51 5.94 -3.85 -7.73
CA LEU A 51 4.88 -4.41 -6.90
C LEU A 51 3.46 -4.16 -7.47
N SER A 52 3.34 -3.44 -8.58
CA SER A 52 2.06 -3.02 -9.18
C SER A 52 1.06 -4.15 -9.47
N HIS A 53 1.54 -5.38 -9.65
CA HIS A 53 0.70 -6.56 -9.87
C HIS A 53 0.06 -7.12 -8.59
N SER A 54 0.37 -6.57 -7.42
CA SER A 54 -0.11 -7.05 -6.12
C SER A 54 -0.50 -5.87 -5.22
N ALA A 55 -1.80 -5.59 -5.12
CA ALA A 55 -2.33 -4.54 -4.25
C ALA A 55 -1.86 -4.71 -2.79
N MET A 56 -1.93 -5.94 -2.26
CA MET A 56 -1.43 -6.24 -0.90
C MET A 56 0.06 -5.95 -0.73
N ALA A 57 0.89 -6.19 -1.75
CA ALA A 57 2.32 -5.92 -1.65
C ALA A 57 2.62 -4.42 -1.70
N LEU A 58 1.88 -3.65 -2.51
CA LEU A 58 1.94 -2.19 -2.52
C LEU A 58 1.55 -1.61 -1.16
N ASP A 59 0.41 -2.02 -0.62
CA ASP A 59 -0.08 -1.55 0.69
C ASP A 59 0.94 -1.89 1.79
N LEU A 60 1.49 -3.11 1.76
CA LEU A 60 2.50 -3.55 2.71
C LEU A 60 3.80 -2.76 2.59
N TYR A 61 4.27 -2.48 1.37
CA TYR A 61 5.46 -1.67 1.14
C TYR A 61 5.28 -0.25 1.69
N ALA A 62 4.18 0.42 1.34
CA ALA A 62 3.89 1.77 1.81
C ALA A 62 3.79 1.81 3.35
N TRP A 63 3.11 0.83 3.95
CA TRP A 63 2.97 0.72 5.40
C TRP A 63 4.31 0.49 6.11
N LEU A 64 5.18 -0.39 5.58
CA LEU A 64 6.50 -0.65 6.16
C LEU A 64 7.44 0.54 5.99
N ALA A 65 7.48 1.16 4.81
CA ALA A 65 8.30 2.34 4.55
C ALA A 65 8.01 3.47 5.55
N HIS A 66 6.73 3.69 5.84
CA HIS A 66 6.29 4.69 6.79
C HIS A 66 6.53 4.30 8.25
N ARG A 67 6.16 3.06 8.63
CA ARG A 67 6.16 2.63 10.04
C ARG A 67 7.58 2.38 10.56
N LEU A 68 8.46 1.75 9.78
CA LEU A 68 9.84 1.47 10.20
C LEU A 68 10.65 2.76 10.43
N HIS A 69 10.40 3.80 9.64
CA HIS A 69 11.09 5.09 9.82
C HIS A 69 10.72 5.79 11.14
N ARG A 70 9.54 5.48 11.70
CA ARG A 70 9.01 6.11 12.91
C ARG A 70 9.35 5.37 14.20
N ILE A 71 9.91 4.16 14.11
CA ILE A 71 10.28 3.38 15.30
C ILE A 71 11.64 3.89 15.81
N PRO A 72 11.71 4.47 17.03
CA PRO A 72 12.95 4.97 17.57
C PRO A 72 13.85 3.81 18.01
N LYS A 73 15.05 3.71 17.44
CA LYS A 73 16.06 2.72 17.88
C LYS A 73 16.40 2.93 19.36
N PRO A 74 16.54 1.87 20.19
CA PRO A 74 16.57 0.43 19.87
C PRO A 74 15.21 -0.27 20.03
N HIS A 75 14.11 0.48 20.05
CA HIS A 75 12.79 -0.08 20.35
C HIS A 75 12.32 -0.95 19.19
N ARG A 76 11.53 -1.97 19.52
CA ARG A 76 10.83 -2.79 18.54
C ARG A 76 9.34 -2.72 18.82
N GLN A 77 8.53 -2.77 17.76
CA GLN A 77 7.09 -2.83 17.87
C GLN A 77 6.60 -4.22 17.52
N PHE A 78 5.89 -4.86 18.46
CA PHE A 78 5.20 -6.11 18.20
C PHE A 78 3.79 -5.86 17.68
N ILE A 79 3.38 -6.60 16.65
CA ILE A 79 2.06 -6.53 16.05
C ILE A 79 1.53 -7.95 15.88
N PRO A 80 0.47 -8.33 16.62
CA PRO A 80 -0.05 -9.69 16.55
C PRO A 80 -0.80 -9.92 15.23
N TRP A 81 -0.79 -11.16 14.75
CA TRP A 81 -1.42 -11.54 13.46
C TRP A 81 -2.88 -11.09 13.28
N PRO A 82 -3.76 -11.12 14.30
CA PRO A 82 -5.12 -10.59 14.18
C PRO A 82 -5.15 -9.11 13.80
N ALA A 83 -4.29 -8.29 14.39
CA ALA A 83 -4.21 -6.86 14.07
C ALA A 83 -3.66 -6.61 12.65
N VAL A 84 -2.71 -7.43 12.20
CA VAL A 84 -2.23 -7.38 10.81
C VAL A 84 -3.35 -7.76 9.83
N LYS A 85 -4.13 -8.80 10.16
CA LYS A 85 -5.28 -9.22 9.34
C LYS A 85 -6.36 -8.14 9.29
N GLU A 86 -6.62 -7.44 10.39
CA GLU A 86 -7.57 -6.34 10.40
C GLU A 86 -7.17 -5.22 9.42
N GLN A 87 -5.87 -4.98 9.25
CA GLN A 87 -5.35 -3.95 8.34
C GLN A 87 -5.30 -4.37 6.87
N PHE A 88 -4.92 -5.62 6.58
CA PHE A 88 -4.62 -6.07 5.20
C PHE A 88 -5.52 -7.21 4.70
N GLY A 89 -6.37 -7.75 5.57
CA GLY A 89 -7.01 -9.06 5.40
C GLY A 89 -8.52 -9.04 5.55
N ALA A 90 -9.17 -7.93 5.17
CA ALA A 90 -10.62 -7.77 5.20
C ALA A 90 -11.34 -8.87 4.40
N ASP A 91 -10.79 -9.23 3.23
CA ASP A 91 -11.36 -10.23 2.31
C ASP A 91 -11.07 -11.69 2.69
N PHE A 92 -10.40 -11.93 3.83
CA PHE A 92 -10.04 -13.29 4.25
C PHE A 92 -10.84 -13.72 5.47
N ASP A 93 -11.61 -14.80 5.36
CA ASP A 93 -12.32 -15.37 6.52
C ASP A 93 -11.36 -16.05 7.51
N ARG A 94 -10.29 -16.67 6.99
CA ARG A 94 -9.37 -17.50 7.80
C ARG A 94 -8.00 -16.86 7.94
N LEU A 95 -7.54 -16.70 9.19
CA LEU A 95 -6.24 -16.13 9.51
C LEU A 95 -5.07 -16.90 8.87
N ARG A 96 -5.17 -18.23 8.76
CA ARG A 96 -4.13 -19.06 8.11
C ARG A 96 -3.94 -18.71 6.64
N LYS A 97 -5.04 -18.62 5.86
CA LYS A 97 -4.99 -18.25 4.44
C LYS A 97 -4.46 -16.83 4.25
N PHE A 98 -4.87 -15.91 5.13
CA PHE A 98 -4.32 -14.56 5.16
C PHE A 98 -2.80 -14.58 5.36
N ARG A 99 -2.30 -15.30 6.37
CA ARG A 99 -0.85 -15.43 6.65
C ARG A 99 -0.08 -15.95 5.44
N GLU A 100 -0.58 -16.97 4.75
CA GLU A 100 0.06 -17.51 3.54
C GLU A 100 0.20 -16.46 2.42
N LYS A 101 -0.87 -15.69 2.16
CA LYS A 101 -0.87 -14.64 1.15
C LYS A 101 -0.02 -13.44 1.58
N PHE A 102 -0.10 -13.03 2.84
CA PHE A 102 0.72 -11.98 3.43
C PHE A 102 2.21 -12.31 3.36
N MET A 103 2.61 -13.54 3.68
CA MET A 103 4.01 -13.98 3.57
C MET A 103 4.51 -14.03 2.12
N THR A 104 3.61 -14.17 1.15
CA THR A 104 3.95 -14.07 -0.27
C THR A 104 4.19 -12.62 -0.67
N ALA A 105 3.28 -11.71 -0.28
CA ALA A 105 3.46 -10.27 -0.48
C ALA A 105 4.74 -9.76 0.21
N LEU A 106 5.00 -10.21 1.44
CA LEU A 106 6.17 -9.80 2.21
C LEU A 106 7.49 -10.20 1.54
N ARG A 107 7.55 -11.37 0.90
CA ARG A 107 8.72 -11.78 0.10
C ARG A 107 8.94 -10.86 -1.11
N GLN A 108 7.86 -10.44 -1.78
CA GLN A 108 7.95 -9.48 -2.88
C GLN A 108 8.47 -8.12 -2.38
N VAL A 109 7.95 -7.63 -1.25
CA VAL A 109 8.38 -6.38 -0.64
C VAL A 109 9.84 -6.44 -0.21
N HIS A 110 10.29 -7.52 0.42
CA HIS A 110 11.69 -7.69 0.81
C HIS A 110 12.64 -7.63 -0.39
N ALA A 111 12.23 -8.14 -1.56
CA ALA A 111 13.06 -8.11 -2.76
C ALA A 111 13.33 -6.67 -3.25
N VAL A 112 12.37 -5.76 -3.09
CA VAL A 112 12.48 -4.36 -3.51
C VAL A 112 12.89 -3.42 -2.38
N TYR A 113 12.76 -3.85 -1.11
CA TYR A 113 13.17 -3.09 0.07
C TYR A 113 14.05 -3.94 1.01
N PRO A 114 15.31 -4.23 0.65
CA PRO A 114 16.17 -5.13 1.43
C PRO A 114 16.60 -4.57 2.79
N ALA A 115 16.53 -3.25 2.98
CA ALA A 115 16.89 -2.60 4.24
C ALA A 115 15.78 -2.69 5.32
N MET A 116 14.62 -3.23 4.97
CA MET A 116 13.49 -3.46 5.87
C MET A 116 13.90 -4.39 7.01
N LYS A 117 13.71 -3.93 8.26
CA LYS A 117 14.00 -4.73 9.46
C LYS A 117 12.72 -5.22 10.12
N ILE A 118 12.40 -6.48 9.87
CA ILE A 118 11.26 -7.14 10.50
C ILE A 118 11.63 -8.57 10.89
N ASP A 119 11.01 -9.08 11.95
CA ASP A 119 11.01 -10.50 12.27
C ASP A 119 9.59 -11.04 12.28
N VAL A 120 9.40 -12.19 11.65
CA VAL A 120 8.10 -12.88 11.62
C VAL A 120 8.10 -14.02 12.62
N THR A 121 7.09 -14.07 13.48
CA THR A 121 6.91 -15.14 14.47
C THR A 121 5.58 -15.87 14.29
N GLY A 122 5.40 -16.94 15.06
CA GLY A 122 4.14 -17.67 15.13
C GLY A 122 2.95 -16.78 15.54
N GLU A 123 3.22 -15.78 16.38
CA GLU A 123 2.24 -14.89 17.02
C GLU A 123 2.03 -13.57 16.27
N GLY A 124 3.04 -13.08 15.54
CA GLY A 124 2.92 -11.82 14.82
C GLY A 124 4.20 -11.36 14.12
N LEU A 125 4.37 -10.05 14.07
CA LEU A 125 5.50 -9.35 13.45
C LEU A 125 6.20 -8.49 14.49
N PHE A 126 7.53 -8.49 14.51
CA PHE A 126 8.33 -7.46 15.14
C PHE A 126 8.86 -6.51 14.07
N LEU A 127 8.70 -5.22 14.29
CA LEU A 127 9.25 -4.15 13.46
C LEU A 127 10.33 -3.39 14.25
N TYR A 128 11.39 -2.95 13.58
CA TYR A 128 12.57 -2.31 14.20
C TYR A 128 12.89 -0.96 13.57
#